data_AF-A0A2X1AQD2-F1
#
_entry.id   AF-A0A2X1AQD2-F1
#
_cell.length_a   1.000
_cell.length_b   1.000
_cell.length_c   1.000
_cell.angle_alpha   90.00
_cell.angle_beta   90.00
_cell.angle_gamma   90.00
#
_symmetry.space_group_name_H-M   'P 1'
#
loop_
_entity.id
_entity.type
_entity.pdbx_description
1 polymer ?
#
loop_
_entity_poly.entity_id
_entity_poly.type
_entity_poly.pdbx_seq_one_letter_code
_entity_poly.pdbx_strand_id
1 'polypeptide(L)'
;MSLNKLVYPAVSSQRLPIATLTFHLNTSMYRYKNGELTKCENEHIVMGNTYPLLAIVDNIAELTDGRFVKDIAHQKPTIHYGILEVLGDAVNVCNRTGLILRQVYQRQTFKVGNKLTNGEGTTHFYAINKHEYISSVEQIRFIAGYLLLKRNLTLVYKGKPLILEANKSYPFSEAMGMQVLLTDYEDTWVDVNGLDYKINSTVE
;
A
#
# COMPACT_ATOMS: atom_id res chain seq x y z
N MET A 1 11.40 -16.17 32.48
CA MET A 1 10.57 -15.53 31.44
C MET A 1 11.45 -14.55 30.69
N SER A 2 11.86 -14.90 29.47
CA SER A 2 12.67 -14.02 28.61
C SER A 2 11.72 -13.04 27.93
N LEU A 3 11.88 -11.74 28.18
CA LEU A 3 11.28 -10.69 27.36
C LEU A 3 11.90 -10.82 25.97
N ASN A 4 11.11 -11.26 24.99
CA ASN A 4 11.48 -11.14 23.58
C ASN A 4 11.71 -9.64 23.31
N LYS A 5 12.99 -9.24 23.30
CA LYS A 5 13.41 -7.96 22.73
C LYS A 5 12.92 -7.96 21.29
N LEU A 6 11.92 -7.15 20.99
CA LEU A 6 11.51 -6.84 19.63
C LEU A 6 12.74 -6.28 18.91
N VAL A 7 13.41 -7.13 18.14
CA VAL A 7 14.43 -6.71 17.19
C VAL A 7 13.67 -6.08 16.03
N TYR A 8 13.40 -4.78 16.11
CA TYR A 8 13.13 -4.02 14.91
C TYR A 8 14.42 -4.04 14.08
N PRO A 9 14.44 -4.61 12.87
CA PRO A 9 15.62 -4.52 12.03
C PRO A 9 15.94 -3.03 11.84
N ALA A 10 17.21 -2.69 12.01
CA ALA A 10 17.71 -1.32 11.93
C ALA A 10 17.12 -0.58 10.73
N VAL A 11 16.62 0.63 10.99
CA VAL A 11 16.08 1.60 10.04
C VAL A 11 17.13 1.93 8.98
N SER A 12 17.22 1.13 7.90
CA SER A 12 18.01 1.46 6.69
C SER A 12 17.73 0.58 5.47
N SER A 13 16.78 -0.36 5.49
CA SER A 13 16.35 -0.96 4.24
C SER A 13 15.50 0.06 3.48
N GLN A 14 15.99 0.54 2.34
CA GLN A 14 15.16 1.27 1.40
C GLN A 14 13.92 0.41 1.14
N ARG A 15 12.74 0.98 1.37
CA ARG A 15 11.45 0.32 1.18
C ARG A 15 10.53 1.26 0.41
N LEU A 16 9.71 0.67 -0.42
CA LEU A 16 8.69 1.39 -1.16
C LEU A 16 7.45 1.65 -0.29
N PRO A 17 6.73 2.77 -0.51
CA PRO A 17 5.48 3.02 0.19
C PRO A 17 4.42 1.99 -0.20
N ILE A 18 3.69 1.49 0.80
CA ILE A 18 2.60 0.51 0.63
C ILE A 18 1.21 1.17 0.58
N ALA A 19 1.11 2.42 1.04
CA ALA A 19 -0.14 3.18 1.08
C ALA A 19 0.15 4.68 1.30
N THR A 20 -0.91 5.46 1.40
CA THR A 20 -0.89 6.82 1.95
C THR A 20 -1.73 6.92 3.21
N LEU A 21 -1.33 7.81 4.11
CA LEU A 21 -1.92 8.02 5.41
C LEU A 21 -2.25 9.49 5.61
N THR A 22 -3.53 9.83 5.80
CA THR A 22 -3.99 11.20 6.04
C THR A 22 -4.52 11.34 7.46
N PHE A 23 -3.96 12.28 8.21
CA PHE A 23 -4.31 12.50 9.62
C PHE A 23 -5.42 13.55 9.75
N HIS A 24 -6.41 13.25 10.60
CA HIS A 24 -7.53 14.16 10.89
C HIS A 24 -7.32 15.01 12.15
N LEU A 25 -6.21 14.81 12.85
CA LEU A 25 -5.83 15.52 14.06
C LEU A 25 -4.32 15.74 14.07
N ASN A 26 -3.86 16.75 14.82
CA ASN A 26 -2.44 16.89 15.08
C ASN A 26 -1.96 15.72 15.94
N THR A 27 -0.94 15.02 15.45
CA THR A 27 -0.53 13.73 16.00
C THR A 27 0.91 13.77 16.47
N SER A 28 1.16 13.28 17.68
CA SER A 28 2.52 13.19 18.23
C SER A 28 3.41 12.32 17.35
N MET A 29 4.63 12.80 17.11
CA MET A 29 5.61 12.14 16.28
C MET A 29 6.68 11.44 17.14
N TYR A 30 7.22 10.35 16.64
CA TYR A 30 8.25 9.56 17.31
C TYR A 30 9.39 9.18 16.36
N ARG A 31 10.57 8.92 16.92
CA ARG A 31 11.74 8.38 16.21
C ARG A 31 12.46 7.34 17.06
N TYR A 32 13.16 6.40 16.44
CA TYR A 32 14.05 5.49 17.18
C TYR A 32 15.31 6.22 17.63
N LYS A 33 15.60 6.13 18.94
CA LYS A 33 16.84 6.59 19.55
C LYS A 33 17.33 5.49 20.48
N ASN A 34 18.57 5.03 20.31
CA ASN A 34 19.16 3.95 21.10
C ASN A 34 18.32 2.65 21.14
N GLY A 35 17.62 2.33 20.04
CA GLY A 35 16.76 1.15 19.95
C GLY A 35 15.36 1.32 20.55
N GLU A 36 15.03 2.50 21.08
CA GLU A 36 13.73 2.78 21.67
C GLU A 36 13.00 3.88 20.90
N LEU A 37 11.68 3.74 20.82
CA LEU A 37 10.84 4.73 20.17
C LEU A 37 10.60 5.91 21.12
N THR A 38 11.28 7.02 20.86
CA THR A 38 11.24 8.25 21.66
C THR A 38 10.32 9.28 21.01
N LYS A 39 9.47 9.93 21.80
CA LYS A 39 8.64 11.05 21.33
C LYS A 39 9.52 12.23 20.97
N CYS A 40 9.27 12.84 19.82
CA CYS A 40 9.95 14.06 19.42
C CYS A 40 9.22 15.26 20.02
N GLU A 41 9.84 15.90 21.02
CA GLU A 41 9.29 17.09 21.64
C GLU A 41 9.13 18.22 20.59
N ASN A 42 7.98 18.89 20.61
CA ASN A 42 7.59 19.98 19.70
C ASN A 42 7.41 19.61 18.21
N GLU A 43 7.60 18.35 17.81
CA GLU A 43 7.31 17.88 16.46
C GLU A 43 5.99 17.08 16.43
N HIS A 44 5.14 17.38 15.46
CA HIS A 44 3.88 16.67 15.25
C HIS A 44 3.61 16.50 13.76
N ILE A 45 2.83 15.46 13.46
CA ILE A 45 2.18 15.34 12.17
C ILE A 45 1.02 16.33 12.15
N VAL A 46 1.04 17.24 11.19
CA VAL A 46 0.02 18.28 11.03
C VAL A 46 -1.24 17.67 10.44
N MET A 47 -2.39 18.03 11.01
CA MET A 47 -3.72 17.65 10.51
C MET A 47 -3.90 18.03 9.04
N GLY A 48 -4.62 17.18 8.30
CA GLY A 48 -4.95 17.37 6.89
C GLY A 48 -3.85 16.95 5.92
N ASN A 49 -2.62 16.73 6.40
CA ASN A 49 -1.53 16.29 5.55
C ASN A 49 -1.57 14.78 5.30
N THR A 50 -1.19 14.41 4.08
CA THR A 50 -1.05 13.04 3.62
C THR A 50 0.42 12.65 3.54
N TYR A 51 0.76 11.50 4.11
CA TYR A 51 2.13 10.98 4.13
C TYR A 51 2.19 9.59 3.50
N PRO A 52 3.25 9.26 2.75
CA PRO A 52 3.47 7.89 2.30
C PRO A 52 3.81 6.97 3.48
N LEU A 53 3.15 5.81 3.51
CA LEU A 53 3.23 4.82 4.58
C LEU A 53 4.14 3.67 4.14
N LEU A 54 5.12 3.29 4.96
CA LEU A 54 5.98 2.13 4.75
C LEU A 54 5.41 0.85 5.36
N ALA A 55 4.92 0.93 6.60
CA ALA A 55 4.43 -0.22 7.34
C ALA A 55 3.50 0.20 8.48
N ILE A 56 2.66 -0.74 8.90
CA ILE A 56 1.93 -0.69 10.17
C ILE A 56 2.26 -1.97 10.92
N VAL A 57 2.86 -1.84 12.10
CA VAL A 57 3.20 -2.97 12.98
C VAL A 57 2.78 -2.61 14.39
N ASP A 58 2.02 -3.47 15.05
CA ASP A 58 1.59 -3.30 16.45
C ASP A 58 1.03 -1.90 16.75
N ASN A 59 0.13 -1.42 15.88
CA ASN A 59 -0.52 -0.11 16.01
C ASN A 59 0.43 1.11 15.86
N ILE A 60 1.61 0.89 15.29
CA ILE A 60 2.60 1.92 14.98
C ILE A 60 2.72 2.03 13.45
N ALA A 61 2.45 3.21 12.91
CA ALA A 61 2.72 3.52 11.51
C ALA A 61 4.15 4.06 11.35
N GLU A 62 4.83 3.58 10.32
CA GLU A 62 6.13 4.07 9.87
C GLU A 62 5.97 4.83 8.55
N LEU A 63 6.42 6.08 8.51
CA LEU A 63 6.38 6.95 7.33
C LEU A 63 7.69 6.84 6.53
N THR A 64 7.64 7.17 5.24
CA THR A 64 8.82 7.07 4.34
C THR A 64 9.99 7.97 4.71
N ASP A 65 9.76 9.01 5.51
CA ASP A 65 10.79 9.92 5.99
C ASP A 65 11.39 9.52 7.35
N GLY A 66 11.11 8.29 7.80
CA GLY A 66 11.65 7.73 9.05
C GLY A 66 10.94 8.20 10.31
N ARG A 67 9.82 8.93 10.19
CA ARG A 67 8.96 9.29 11.31
C ARG A 67 7.99 8.16 11.66
N PHE A 68 7.66 8.04 12.93
CA PHE A 68 6.73 7.04 13.44
C PHE A 68 5.56 7.69 14.16
N VAL A 69 4.41 7.02 14.10
CA VAL A 69 3.18 7.41 14.78
C VAL A 69 2.62 6.21 15.54
N LYS A 70 2.41 6.34 16.84
CA LYS A 70 1.77 5.32 17.69
C LYS A 70 0.26 5.51 17.74
N ASP A 71 -0.45 4.48 18.19
CA ASP A 71 -1.89 4.51 18.50
C ASP A 71 -2.78 4.84 17.30
N ILE A 72 -2.39 4.40 16.10
CA ILE A 72 -3.10 4.74 14.85
C ILE A 72 -4.57 4.29 14.87
N ALA A 73 -4.89 3.17 15.50
CA ALA A 73 -6.26 2.66 15.63
C ALA A 73 -7.18 3.62 16.40
N HIS A 74 -6.63 4.31 17.40
CA HIS A 74 -7.36 5.33 18.18
C HIS A 74 -7.44 6.65 17.42
N GLN A 75 -6.36 7.03 16.71
CA GLN A 75 -6.31 8.26 15.93
C GLN A 75 -7.20 8.21 14.67
N LYS A 76 -7.51 7.01 14.19
CA LYS A 76 -8.38 6.77 13.01
C LYS A 76 -7.98 7.60 11.78
N PRO A 77 -6.70 7.62 11.36
CA PRO A 77 -6.32 8.28 10.12
C PRO A 77 -7.00 7.60 8.92
N THR A 78 -7.21 8.35 7.84
CA THR A 78 -7.64 7.74 6.57
C THR A 78 -6.44 7.11 5.90
N ILE A 79 -6.50 5.80 5.68
CA ILE A 79 -5.49 5.05 4.93
C ILE A 79 -6.01 4.82 3.52
N HIS A 80 -5.15 4.93 2.51
CA HIS A 80 -5.49 4.62 1.13
C HIS A 80 -4.37 3.79 0.51
N TYR A 81 -4.67 2.52 0.25
CA TYR A 81 -3.72 1.51 -0.24
C TYR A 81 -3.55 1.49 -1.75
N GLY A 82 -4.42 2.17 -2.49
CA GLY A 82 -4.50 2.12 -3.95
C GLY A 82 -5.93 2.12 -4.44
N ILE A 83 -6.09 1.97 -5.76
CA ILE A 83 -7.40 1.95 -6.41
C ILE A 83 -7.83 0.54 -6.79
N LEU A 84 -9.13 0.35 -6.89
CA LEU A 84 -9.77 -0.82 -7.42
C LEU A 84 -10.51 -0.43 -8.70
N GLU A 85 -10.17 -1.03 -9.82
CA GLU A 85 -10.85 -0.85 -11.10
C GLU A 85 -11.80 -2.02 -11.33
N VAL A 86 -13.05 -1.72 -11.70
CA VAL A 86 -14.04 -2.72 -12.06
C VAL A 86 -13.90 -3.07 -13.54
N LEU A 87 -13.66 -4.35 -13.82
CA LEU A 87 -13.45 -4.87 -15.18
C LEU A 87 -14.69 -5.56 -15.74
N GLY A 88 -15.49 -6.19 -14.87
CA GLY A 88 -16.70 -6.92 -15.25
C GLY A 88 -17.97 -6.08 -15.19
N ASP A 89 -19.00 -6.57 -15.87
CA ASP A 89 -20.34 -6.03 -15.78
C ASP A 89 -21.09 -6.74 -14.64
N ALA A 90 -21.46 -5.98 -13.61
CA ALA A 90 -22.15 -6.45 -12.40
C ALA A 90 -21.29 -7.21 -11.37
N VAL A 91 -20.16 -6.61 -10.98
CA VAL A 91 -19.35 -7.07 -9.83
C VAL A 91 -20.08 -6.82 -8.52
N ASN A 92 -20.09 -7.81 -7.62
CA ASN A 92 -20.78 -7.69 -6.34
C ASN A 92 -19.97 -6.88 -5.32
N VAL A 93 -20.68 -5.96 -4.65
CA VAL A 93 -20.20 -5.28 -3.45
C VAL A 93 -20.92 -5.89 -2.26
N CYS A 94 -20.16 -6.42 -1.32
CA CYS A 94 -20.69 -7.11 -0.15
C CYS A 94 -20.33 -6.38 1.14
N ASN A 95 -21.06 -6.68 2.22
CA ASN A 95 -20.61 -6.34 3.57
C ASN A 95 -19.60 -7.39 4.10
N ARG A 96 -19.12 -7.21 5.34
CA ARG A 96 -18.21 -8.18 5.99
C ARG A 96 -18.82 -9.57 6.21
N THR A 97 -20.14 -9.70 6.21
CA THR A 97 -20.83 -10.99 6.41
C THR A 97 -21.11 -11.70 5.08
N GLY A 98 -20.70 -11.12 3.94
CA GLY A 98 -20.94 -11.68 2.61
C GLY A 98 -22.32 -11.36 2.02
N LEU A 99 -23.13 -10.52 2.67
CA LEU A 99 -24.39 -10.05 2.08
C LEU A 99 -24.08 -9.08 0.94
N ILE A 100 -24.62 -9.36 -0.25
CA ILE A 100 -24.54 -8.47 -1.40
C ILE A 100 -25.36 -7.22 -1.11
N LEU A 101 -24.70 -6.07 -1.09
CA LEU A 101 -25.31 -4.76 -0.84
C LEU A 101 -25.76 -4.10 -2.15
N ARG A 102 -24.94 -4.22 -3.20
CA ARG A 102 -25.19 -3.65 -4.53
C ARG A 102 -24.24 -4.27 -5.55
N GLN A 103 -24.46 -3.95 -6.82
CA GLN A 103 -23.56 -4.26 -7.92
C GLN A 103 -22.87 -3.00 -8.45
N VAL A 104 -21.67 -3.18 -8.99
CA VAL A 104 -20.87 -2.16 -9.68
C VAL A 104 -20.55 -2.63 -11.08
N TYR A 105 -20.28 -1.67 -11.97
CA TYR A 105 -20.13 -1.92 -13.39
C TYR A 105 -18.76 -1.47 -13.89
N GLN A 106 -18.39 -1.97 -15.06
CA GLN A 106 -17.11 -1.68 -15.68
C GLN A 106 -16.79 -0.18 -15.70
N ARG A 107 -15.50 0.15 -15.58
CA ARG A 107 -14.95 1.53 -15.57
C ARG A 107 -15.20 2.31 -14.28
N GLN A 108 -15.94 1.76 -13.31
CA GLN A 108 -16.00 2.35 -11.98
C GLN A 108 -14.68 2.09 -11.24
N THR A 109 -14.20 3.11 -10.53
CA THR A 109 -12.99 3.02 -9.72
C THR A 109 -13.28 3.39 -8.27
N PHE A 110 -12.62 2.71 -7.33
CA PHE A 110 -12.81 2.91 -5.91
C PHE A 110 -11.48 3.07 -5.19
N LYS A 111 -11.41 3.98 -4.22
CA LYS A 111 -10.27 4.07 -3.30
C LYS A 111 -10.34 2.93 -2.28
N VAL A 112 -9.25 2.21 -2.10
CA VAL A 112 -9.18 1.08 -1.16
C VAL A 112 -8.66 1.56 0.19
N GLY A 113 -9.54 1.57 1.19
CA GLY A 113 -9.21 2.01 2.55
C GLY A 113 -8.60 0.92 3.43
N ASN A 114 -8.83 -0.34 3.09
CA ASN A 114 -8.28 -1.49 3.82
C ASN A 114 -8.21 -2.73 2.93
N LYS A 115 -7.25 -3.61 3.20
CA LYS A 115 -7.09 -4.92 2.56
C LYS A 115 -7.18 -5.99 3.64
N LEU A 116 -8.18 -6.85 3.53
CA LEU A 116 -8.31 -8.04 4.36
C LEU A 116 -7.98 -9.27 3.53
N THR A 117 -7.63 -10.36 4.19
CA THR A 117 -7.42 -11.65 3.53
C THR A 117 -8.21 -12.71 4.29
N ASN A 118 -8.68 -13.75 3.60
CA ASN A 118 -9.20 -14.93 4.27
C ASN A 118 -8.08 -15.62 5.09
N GLY A 119 -8.45 -16.54 5.98
CA GLY A 119 -7.49 -17.23 6.86
C GLY A 119 -6.41 -18.02 6.11
N GLU A 120 -6.66 -18.39 4.86
CA GLU A 120 -5.72 -19.11 3.99
C GLU A 120 -4.79 -18.18 3.18
N GLY A 121 -5.04 -16.87 3.18
CA GLY A 121 -4.24 -15.90 2.41
C GLY A 121 -4.54 -15.85 0.91
N THR A 122 -5.50 -16.62 0.41
CA THR A 122 -5.77 -16.81 -1.02
C THR A 122 -6.75 -15.80 -1.62
N THR A 123 -7.66 -15.27 -0.80
CA THR A 123 -8.69 -14.31 -1.23
C THR A 123 -8.52 -12.99 -0.51
N HIS A 124 -8.36 -11.91 -1.27
CA HIS A 124 -8.32 -10.56 -0.72
C HIS A 124 -9.70 -9.92 -0.76
N PHE A 125 -10.02 -9.15 0.27
CA PHE A 125 -11.22 -8.32 0.34
C PHE A 125 -10.79 -6.86 0.45
N TYR A 126 -11.16 -6.07 -0.56
CA TYR A 126 -10.83 -4.66 -0.65
C TYR A 126 -11.97 -3.83 -0.07
N ALA A 127 -11.71 -3.13 1.04
CA ALA A 127 -12.68 -2.21 1.63
C ALA A 127 -12.73 -0.93 0.80
N ILE A 128 -13.82 -0.73 0.06
CA ILE A 128 -14.06 0.48 -0.75
C ILE A 128 -14.84 1.55 0.03
N ASN A 129 -15.44 1.17 1.16
CA ASN A 129 -16.07 2.07 2.12
C ASN A 129 -16.11 1.38 3.52
N LYS A 130 -16.64 2.07 4.54
CA LYS A 130 -16.71 1.58 5.94
C LYS A 130 -17.35 0.18 6.07
N HIS A 131 -18.33 -0.13 5.23
CA HIS A 131 -19.10 -1.37 5.27
C HIS A 131 -19.19 -2.08 3.92
N GLU A 132 -18.41 -1.65 2.93
CA GLU A 132 -18.48 -2.18 1.56
C GLU A 132 -17.14 -2.77 1.15
N TYR A 133 -17.20 -4.00 0.64
CA TYR A 133 -16.07 -4.83 0.28
C TYR A 133 -16.28 -5.44 -1.10
N ILE A 134 -15.21 -5.53 -1.88
CA ILE A 134 -15.19 -6.33 -3.11
C ILE A 134 -14.10 -7.39 -2.97
N SER A 135 -14.44 -8.63 -3.35
CA SER A 135 -13.52 -9.77 -3.28
C SER A 135 -12.62 -9.84 -4.51
N SER A 136 -11.37 -10.28 -4.36
CA SER A 136 -10.42 -10.52 -5.46
C SER A 136 -10.86 -11.61 -6.44
N VAL A 137 -11.90 -12.39 -6.11
CA VAL A 137 -12.50 -13.39 -7.02
C VAL A 137 -13.45 -12.75 -8.04
N GLU A 138 -13.85 -11.50 -7.83
CA GLU A 138 -14.65 -10.75 -8.78
C GLU A 138 -13.78 -10.24 -9.95
N GLN A 139 -14.40 -9.82 -11.04
CA GLN A 139 -13.70 -9.25 -12.20
C GLN A 139 -13.25 -7.82 -11.93
N ILE A 140 -12.15 -7.69 -11.19
CA ILE A 140 -11.56 -6.44 -10.74
C ILE A 140 -10.05 -6.43 -10.92
N ARG A 141 -9.48 -5.24 -10.87
CA ARG A 141 -8.03 -5.01 -10.85
C ARG A 141 -7.66 -4.09 -9.69
N PHE A 142 -6.79 -4.55 -8.81
CA PHE A 142 -6.22 -3.71 -7.76
C PHE A 142 -4.89 -3.10 -8.22
N ILE A 143 -4.74 -1.79 -8.05
CA ILE A 143 -3.54 -1.03 -8.37
C ILE A 143 -3.11 -0.27 -7.11
N ALA A 144 -2.01 -0.70 -6.49
CA ALA A 144 -1.42 -0.03 -5.35
C ALA A 144 -0.77 1.31 -5.73
N GLY A 145 -0.24 1.40 -6.96
CA GLY A 145 0.32 2.61 -7.52
C GLY A 145 0.92 2.38 -8.90
N TYR A 146 1.69 3.36 -9.36
CA TYR A 146 2.42 3.28 -10.64
C TYR A 146 3.91 3.46 -10.44
N LEU A 147 4.67 2.57 -11.09
CA LEU A 147 6.11 2.67 -11.28
C LEU A 147 6.40 3.49 -12.54
N LEU A 148 7.21 4.53 -12.40
CA LEU A 148 7.76 5.30 -13.51
C LEU A 148 9.28 5.11 -13.54
N LEU A 149 9.82 4.58 -14.63
CA LEU A 149 11.26 4.40 -14.82
C LEU A 149 11.84 5.59 -15.59
N LYS A 150 13.02 6.10 -15.21
CA LYS A 150 13.68 7.16 -15.98
C LYS A 150 14.53 6.65 -17.15
N ARG A 151 14.73 5.33 -17.24
CA ARG A 151 15.50 4.64 -18.29
C ARG A 151 14.80 3.35 -18.67
N ASN A 152 15.07 2.84 -19.88
CA ASN A 152 14.55 1.55 -20.29
C ASN A 152 15.13 0.45 -19.40
N LEU A 153 14.29 -0.51 -19.03
CA LEU A 153 14.69 -1.71 -18.28
C LEU A 153 14.30 -2.95 -19.09
N THR A 154 15.26 -3.82 -19.35
CA THR A 154 15.00 -5.10 -20.01
C THR A 154 14.93 -6.20 -18.97
N LEU A 155 13.83 -6.93 -18.96
CA LEU A 155 13.56 -8.07 -18.09
C LEU A 155 13.29 -9.31 -18.93
N VAL A 156 13.23 -10.48 -18.29
CA VAL A 156 12.76 -11.71 -18.92
C VAL A 156 11.33 -12.00 -18.46
N TYR A 157 10.40 -12.11 -19.41
CA TYR A 157 9.00 -12.44 -19.16
C TYR A 157 8.56 -13.59 -20.07
N LYS A 158 8.06 -14.68 -19.49
CA LYS A 158 7.63 -15.89 -20.23
C LYS A 158 8.67 -16.36 -21.26
N GLY A 159 9.96 -16.32 -20.87
CA GLY A 159 11.09 -16.74 -21.71
C GLY A 159 11.48 -15.76 -22.83
N LYS A 160 10.88 -14.57 -22.91
CA LYS A 160 11.18 -13.54 -23.91
C LYS A 160 11.64 -12.24 -23.26
N PRO A 161 12.44 -11.41 -23.95
CA PRO A 161 12.78 -10.09 -23.44
C PRO A 161 11.53 -9.20 -23.38
N LEU A 162 11.31 -8.59 -22.21
CA LEU A 162 10.32 -7.54 -21.98
C LEU A 162 11.08 -6.24 -21.77
N ILE A 163 10.79 -5.23 -22.59
CA ILE A 163 11.36 -3.89 -22.42
C ILE A 163 10.31 -3.02 -21.75
N LEU A 164 10.60 -2.60 -20.52
CA LEU A 164 9.90 -1.51 -19.87
C LEU A 164 10.54 -0.20 -20.32
N GLU A 165 9.83 0.53 -21.16
CA GLU A 165 10.19 1.86 -21.67
C GLU A 165 10.28 2.90 -20.54
N ALA A 166 11.25 3.80 -20.69
CA ALA A 166 11.41 4.99 -19.85
C ALA A 166 10.20 5.92 -19.97
N ASN A 167 9.90 6.64 -18.89
CA ASN A 167 8.82 7.62 -18.77
C ASN A 167 7.41 7.07 -18.99
N LYS A 168 7.26 5.75 -19.10
CA LYS A 168 5.98 5.06 -19.09
C LYS A 168 5.63 4.63 -17.67
N SER A 169 4.35 4.77 -17.32
CA SER A 169 3.82 4.33 -16.03
C SER A 169 3.36 2.88 -16.10
N TYR A 170 3.81 2.08 -15.15
CA TYR A 170 3.45 0.67 -15.01
C TYR A 170 2.67 0.46 -13.72
N PRO A 171 1.41 0.02 -13.76
CA PRO A 171 0.65 -0.26 -12.56
C PRO A 171 1.28 -1.44 -11.81
N PHE A 172 1.33 -1.33 -10.49
CA PHE A 172 1.73 -2.43 -9.62
C PHE A 172 0.65 -2.70 -8.56
N SER A 173 0.49 -3.96 -8.18
CA SER A 173 -0.50 -4.42 -7.19
C SER A 173 0.08 -4.58 -5.78
N GLU A 174 1.41 -4.73 -5.69
CA GLU A 174 2.12 -4.98 -4.44
C GLU A 174 3.52 -4.39 -4.46
N ALA A 175 3.99 -3.98 -3.28
CA ALA A 175 5.36 -3.55 -3.04
C ALA A 175 5.93 -4.30 -1.84
N MET A 176 7.09 -4.93 -2.02
CA MET A 176 7.81 -5.67 -0.98
C MET A 176 9.28 -5.28 -1.03
N GLY A 177 9.78 -4.63 0.02
CA GLY A 177 11.15 -4.10 0.00
C GLY A 177 11.32 -3.05 -1.10
N MET A 178 12.27 -3.29 -2.01
CA MET A 178 12.52 -2.49 -3.22
C MET A 178 11.95 -3.16 -4.48
N GLN A 179 10.99 -4.06 -4.33
CA GLN A 179 10.39 -4.76 -5.45
C GLN A 179 8.92 -4.38 -5.59
N VAL A 180 8.45 -4.28 -6.82
CA VAL A 180 7.02 -4.11 -7.15
C VAL A 180 6.54 -5.24 -8.03
N LEU A 181 5.32 -5.71 -7.80
CA LEU A 181 4.64 -6.69 -8.64
C LEU A 181 3.79 -6.00 -9.69
N LEU A 182 4.17 -6.09 -10.97
CA LEU A 182 3.46 -5.43 -12.05
C LEU A 182 2.08 -6.07 -12.29
N THR A 183 1.06 -5.24 -12.48
CA THR A 183 -0.32 -5.69 -12.67
C THR A 183 -0.56 -6.21 -14.09
N ASP A 184 0.08 -5.63 -15.10
CA ASP A 184 -0.11 -6.00 -16.51
C ASP A 184 0.75 -7.20 -16.95
N TYR A 185 1.68 -7.63 -16.09
CA TYR A 185 2.61 -8.72 -16.38
C TYR A 185 2.61 -9.71 -15.22
N GLU A 186 1.81 -10.78 -15.36
CA GLU A 186 1.64 -11.84 -14.35
C GLU A 186 2.97 -12.24 -13.69
N ASP A 187 2.98 -12.31 -12.35
CA ASP A 187 4.12 -12.73 -11.53
C ASP A 187 5.45 -11.99 -11.80
N THR A 188 5.40 -10.81 -12.44
CA THR A 188 6.61 -10.05 -12.79
C THR A 188 6.95 -9.08 -11.69
N TRP A 189 7.91 -9.47 -10.86
CA TRP A 189 8.54 -8.58 -9.88
C TRP A 189 9.65 -7.76 -10.53
N VAL A 190 9.63 -6.46 -10.30
CA VAL A 190 10.68 -5.53 -10.72
C VAL A 190 11.42 -5.05 -9.49
N ASP A 191 12.71 -5.40 -9.40
CA ASP A 191 13.62 -4.82 -8.41
C ASP A 191 14.05 -3.43 -8.88
N VAL A 192 13.70 -2.41 -8.10
CA VAL A 192 14.03 -1.01 -8.38
C VAL A 192 15.25 -0.53 -7.63
N ASN A 193 15.94 -1.40 -6.90
CA ASN A 193 17.19 -1.06 -6.24
C ASN A 193 18.25 -0.61 -7.26
N GLY A 194 18.88 0.54 -7.01
CA GLY A 194 19.85 1.13 -7.93
C GLY A 194 19.27 1.65 -9.26
N LEU A 195 17.95 1.60 -9.45
CA LEU A 195 17.29 2.24 -10.59
C LEU A 195 16.95 3.70 -10.27
N ASP A 196 16.86 4.51 -11.31
CA ASP A 196 16.26 5.84 -11.21
C ASP A 196 14.77 5.74 -11.54
N TYR A 197 13.92 5.90 -10.52
CA TYR A 197 12.48 5.65 -10.60
C TYR A 197 11.67 6.66 -9.78
N LYS A 198 10.36 6.66 -10.01
CA LYS A 198 9.37 7.32 -9.16
C LYS A 198 8.20 6.36 -8.92
N ILE A 199 7.72 6.33 -7.67
CA ILE A 199 6.45 5.67 -7.32
C ILE A 199 5.40 6.75 -7.09
N ASN A 200 4.28 6.63 -7.79
CA ASN A 200 3.09 7.42 -7.52
C ASN A 200 2.04 6.50 -6.88
N SER A 201 1.75 6.70 -5.60
CA SER A 201 0.72 5.98 -4.84
C SER A 201 -0.70 6.56 -5.04
N THR A 202 -0.83 7.53 -5.94
CA THR A 202 -2.09 8.20 -6.27
C THR A 202 -2.28 8.23 -7.78
N VAL A 203 -3.46 7.80 -8.22
CA VAL A 203 -4.01 8.18 -9.52
C VAL A 203 -4.68 9.52 -9.24
N GLU A 204 -4.11 10.60 -9.78
CA GLU A 204 -4.75 11.92 -9.74
C GLU A 204 -6.04 11.91 -10.57
#